data_AF-A0A1G4J4Z1-F1
#
_entry.id   AF-A0A1G4J4Z1-F1
#
_cell.length_a   1.000
_cell.length_b   1.000
_cell.length_c   1.000
_cell.angle_alpha   90.00
_cell.angle_beta   90.00
_cell.angle_gamma   90.00
#
_symmetry.space_group_name_H-M   'P 1'
#
loop_
_entity.id
_entity.type
_entity.pdbx_description
1 polymer ?
#
loop_
_entity_poly.entity_id
_entity_poly.type
_entity_poly.pdbx_seq_one_letter_code
_entity_poly.pdbx_strand_id
1 'polypeptide(L)'
;MTQHSLGYYDIISGLSALECSHRTCLSPEQLQAFCRIDQQAKKTRDQTIDEQDESHRRERRRIPVHGYLSKADAGLKLENGNDLQHTLLGGHVPRSQLEALSSTDFARYFQKLIDFEKTTEAFNVFVNSTATRAANVAATPTPPSSALPSGQAGALAGNDDAGLAAKPKLTTSGNDSVKKVILCKKCKARFSGPRRFTNMNKHMCMRS
;
A
#
# COMPACT_ATOMS: atom_id res chain seq x y z
N MET A 1 -29.55 -11.06 -4.54
CA MET A 1 -28.48 -12.08 -4.47
C MET A 1 -27.19 -11.36 -4.14
N THR A 2 -26.54 -11.74 -3.04
CA THR A 2 -25.24 -11.17 -2.64
C THR A 2 -24.19 -11.55 -3.69
N GLN A 3 -23.58 -10.57 -4.34
CA GLN A 3 -22.46 -10.83 -5.24
C GLN A 3 -21.25 -11.22 -4.39
N HIS A 4 -20.71 -12.41 -4.63
CA HIS A 4 -19.53 -12.92 -3.95
C HIS A 4 -18.34 -12.77 -4.89
N SER A 5 -17.31 -12.04 -4.46
CA SER A 5 -16.07 -11.85 -5.22
C SER A 5 -15.09 -13.02 -5.01
N LEU A 6 -15.17 -13.66 -3.84
CA LEU A 6 -14.23 -14.67 -3.37
C LEU A 6 -14.51 -16.06 -3.93
N GLY A 7 -13.43 -16.75 -4.28
CA GLY A 7 -13.44 -18.16 -4.66
C GLY A 7 -13.60 -19.11 -3.47
N TYR A 8 -13.79 -20.41 -3.76
CA TYR A 8 -14.00 -21.43 -2.73
C TYR A 8 -12.78 -21.55 -1.80
N TYR A 9 -11.57 -21.57 -2.37
CA TYR A 9 -10.34 -21.70 -1.59
C TYR A 9 -10.05 -20.46 -0.74
N ASP A 10 -10.36 -19.26 -1.26
CA ASP A 10 -10.22 -18.02 -0.50
C ASP A 10 -11.16 -18.02 0.73
N ILE A 11 -12.39 -18.51 0.57
CA ILE A 11 -13.37 -18.61 1.66
C ILE A 11 -12.90 -19.60 2.74
N ILE A 12 -12.48 -20.81 2.36
CA ILE A 12 -12.02 -21.81 3.34
C ILE A 12 -10.75 -21.35 4.05
N SER A 13 -9.83 -20.72 3.31
CA SER A 13 -8.62 -20.14 3.89
C SER A 13 -8.94 -19.05 4.91
N GLY A 14 -9.85 -18.13 4.59
CA GLY A 14 -10.27 -17.08 5.51
C GLY A 14 -10.98 -17.63 6.75
N LEU A 15 -11.88 -18.59 6.57
CA LEU A 15 -12.61 -19.20 7.70
C LEU A 15 -11.72 -20.05 8.60
N SER A 16 -10.67 -20.69 8.05
CA SER A 16 -9.70 -21.44 8.84
C SER A 16 -8.73 -20.53 9.59
N ALA A 17 -8.31 -19.40 9.00
CA ALA A 17 -7.44 -18.42 9.63
C ALA A 17 -8.03 -17.79 10.91
N LEU A 18 -9.37 -17.74 11.01
CA LEU A 18 -10.09 -17.24 12.18
C LEU A 18 -10.70 -18.36 13.03
N GLU A 19 -10.35 -19.62 12.77
CA GLU A 19 -10.85 -20.80 13.49
C GLU A 19 -12.39 -20.93 13.50
N CYS A 20 -13.06 -20.30 12.52
CA CYS A 20 -14.52 -20.20 12.46
C CYS A 20 -15.16 -21.13 11.41
N SER A 21 -14.38 -22.01 10.78
CA SER A 21 -14.87 -22.96 9.78
C SER A 21 -16.03 -23.83 10.27
N HIS A 22 -15.98 -24.25 11.54
CA HIS A 22 -17.02 -25.07 12.18
C HIS A 22 -18.37 -24.37 12.34
N ARG A 23 -18.40 -23.03 12.26
CA ARG A 23 -19.63 -22.23 12.46
C ARG A 23 -20.41 -22.01 11.17
N THR A 24 -19.89 -22.48 10.05
CA THR A 24 -20.42 -22.19 8.72
C THR A 24 -20.78 -23.48 8.00
N CYS A 25 -21.94 -23.51 7.38
CA CYS A 25 -22.35 -24.62 6.51
C CYS A 25 -22.68 -24.05 5.13
N LEU A 26 -22.04 -24.59 4.09
CA LEU A 26 -22.27 -24.17 2.72
C LEU A 26 -23.40 -24.99 2.10
N SER A 27 -24.34 -24.32 1.45
CA SER A 27 -25.34 -25.03 0.65
C SER A 27 -24.71 -25.58 -0.65
N PRO A 28 -25.28 -26.63 -1.26
CA PRO A 28 -24.79 -27.17 -2.53
C PRO A 28 -24.74 -26.11 -3.65
N GLU A 29 -25.72 -25.21 -3.68
CA GLU A 29 -25.80 -24.11 -4.66
C GLU A 29 -24.69 -23.09 -4.45
N GLN A 30 -24.41 -22.71 -3.19
CA GLN A 30 -23.32 -21.81 -2.83
C GLN A 30 -21.97 -22.41 -3.21
N LEU A 31 -21.76 -23.69 -2.88
CA LEU A 31 -20.53 -24.41 -3.23
C LEU A 31 -20.30 -24.41 -4.75
N GLN A 32 -21.34 -24.68 -5.54
CA GLN A 32 -21.23 -24.67 -6.99
C GLN A 32 -20.93 -23.26 -7.53
N ALA A 33 -21.50 -22.21 -6.94
CA ALA A 33 -21.22 -20.83 -7.32
C ALA A 33 -19.73 -20.47 -7.06
N PHE A 34 -19.18 -20.79 -5.89
CA PHE A 34 -17.77 -20.50 -5.58
C PHE A 34 -16.80 -21.27 -6.47
N CYS A 35 -17.10 -22.54 -6.79
CA CYS A 35 -16.30 -23.32 -7.73
C CYS A 35 -16.29 -22.71 -9.14
N ARG A 36 -17.39 -22.08 -9.58
CA ARG A 36 -17.43 -21.39 -10.89
C ARG A 36 -16.55 -20.15 -10.90
N ILE A 37 -16.50 -19.39 -9.80
CA ILE A 37 -15.62 -18.22 -9.65
C ILE A 37 -14.15 -18.65 -9.79
N ASP A 38 -13.74 -19.70 -9.07
CA ASP A 38 -12.37 -20.22 -9.16
C ASP A 38 -12.01 -20.71 -10.56
N GLN A 39 -12.94 -21.39 -11.24
CA GLN A 39 -12.75 -21.84 -12.62
C GLN A 39 -12.61 -20.67 -13.59
N GLN A 40 -13.40 -19.61 -13.41
CA GLN A 40 -13.31 -18.40 -14.21
C GLN A 40 -11.98 -17.69 -13.97
N ALA A 41 -11.56 -17.53 -12.71
CA ALA A 41 -10.29 -16.91 -12.36
C ALA A 41 -9.08 -17.65 -12.98
N LYS A 42 -9.09 -18.99 -12.96
CA LYS A 42 -8.07 -19.81 -13.62
C LYS A 42 -8.05 -19.60 -15.14
N LYS A 43 -9.21 -19.63 -15.79
CA LYS A 43 -9.33 -19.41 -17.24
C LYS A 43 -8.82 -18.02 -17.64
N THR A 44 -9.19 -16.99 -16.89
CA THR A 44 -8.73 -15.62 -17.17
C THR A 44 -7.21 -15.51 -17.03
N ARG A 45 -6.64 -16.08 -15.96
CA ARG A 45 -5.19 -16.07 -15.75
C ARG A 45 -4.43 -16.77 -16.88
N ASP A 46 -4.87 -17.97 -17.25
CA ASP A 46 -4.20 -18.77 -18.28
C ASP A 46 -4.36 -18.10 -19.67
N GLN A 47 -5.48 -17.45 -19.96
CA GLN A 47 -5.69 -16.66 -21.20
C GLN A 47 -4.84 -15.40 -21.28
N THR A 48 -4.66 -14.67 -20.17
CA THR A 48 -3.84 -13.45 -20.16
C THR A 48 -2.36 -13.69 -20.43
N ILE A 49 -1.85 -14.87 -20.10
CA ILE A 49 -0.43 -15.21 -20.30
C ILE A 49 -0.09 -15.33 -21.80
N ASP A 50 -1.01 -15.87 -22.60
CA ASP A 50 -0.75 -16.16 -24.01
C ASP A 50 -1.06 -14.97 -24.96
N GLU A 51 -2.05 -14.12 -24.64
CA GLU A 51 -2.50 -13.06 -25.57
C GLU A 51 -1.89 -11.67 -25.29
N GLN A 52 -1.53 -11.35 -24.04
CA GLN A 52 -1.06 -10.01 -23.68
C GLN A 52 0.44 -9.80 -23.91
N ASP A 53 1.28 -10.83 -23.79
CA ASP A 53 2.74 -10.65 -23.81
C ASP A 53 3.29 -10.35 -25.23
N GLU A 54 2.64 -10.85 -26.29
CA GLU A 54 3.04 -10.57 -27.68
C GLU A 54 2.42 -9.27 -28.25
N SER A 55 1.16 -8.97 -27.91
CA SER A 55 0.45 -7.78 -28.42
C SER A 55 0.96 -6.48 -27.78
N HIS A 56 1.16 -6.45 -26.45
CA HIS A 56 1.64 -5.25 -25.75
C HIS A 56 3.09 -4.87 -26.04
N ARG A 57 3.95 -5.84 -26.39
CA ARG A 57 5.37 -5.57 -26.73
C ARG A 57 5.53 -4.84 -28.05
N ARG A 58 4.65 -5.09 -29.03
CA ARG A 58 4.79 -4.56 -30.40
C ARG A 58 4.15 -3.19 -30.58
N GLU A 59 3.11 -2.86 -29.82
CA GLU A 59 2.20 -1.77 -30.20
C GLU A 59 2.35 -0.45 -29.42
N ARG A 60 2.96 -0.47 -28.22
CA ARG A 60 3.11 0.75 -27.41
C ARG A 60 4.55 1.28 -27.46
N ARG A 61 4.76 2.34 -28.25
CA ARG A 61 5.95 3.20 -28.10
C ARG A 61 5.95 3.75 -26.67
N ARG A 62 6.82 3.21 -25.81
CA ARG A 62 6.94 3.63 -24.41
C ARG A 62 7.46 5.06 -24.37
N ILE A 63 6.66 5.97 -23.85
CA ILE A 63 7.05 7.37 -23.68
C ILE A 63 8.10 7.42 -22.56
N PRO A 64 9.28 8.04 -22.77
CA PRO A 64 10.29 8.14 -21.73
C PRO A 64 9.80 9.04 -20.58
N VAL A 65 9.55 8.44 -19.42
CA VAL A 65 9.04 9.13 -18.22
C VAL A 65 10.14 9.85 -17.45
N HIS A 66 11.39 9.39 -17.56
CA HIS A 66 12.52 9.92 -16.79
C HIS A 66 13.75 10.21 -17.66
N GLY A 67 14.60 11.11 -17.17
CA GLY A 67 15.78 11.57 -17.89
C GLY A 67 17.10 10.86 -17.57
N TYR A 68 17.08 9.69 -16.92
CA TYR A 68 18.34 9.01 -16.52
C TYR A 68 19.23 8.62 -17.70
N LEU A 69 18.63 8.33 -18.87
CA LEU A 69 19.34 7.89 -20.07
C LEU A 69 19.34 8.92 -21.21
N SER A 70 18.47 9.94 -21.15
CA SER A 70 18.34 11.00 -22.16
C SER A 70 17.58 12.21 -21.57
N LYS A 71 17.52 13.35 -22.25
CA LYS A 71 16.71 14.50 -21.78
C LYS A 71 15.22 14.14 -21.92
N ALA A 72 14.46 14.24 -20.83
CA ALA A 72 13.01 14.09 -20.86
C ALA A 72 12.34 15.45 -21.09
N ASP A 73 11.24 15.46 -21.85
CA ASP A 73 10.45 16.66 -22.08
C ASP A 73 9.61 16.99 -20.83
N ALA A 74 9.92 18.14 -20.21
CA ALA A 74 9.25 18.61 -18.98
C ALA A 74 7.77 18.98 -19.18
N GLY A 75 7.27 18.98 -20.42
CA GLY A 75 5.87 19.28 -20.77
C GLY A 75 4.98 18.04 -20.92
N LEU A 76 5.51 16.83 -20.75
CA LEU A 76 4.73 15.60 -20.86
C LEU A 76 3.82 15.46 -19.63
N LYS A 77 2.52 15.72 -19.82
CA LYS A 77 1.49 15.34 -18.85
C LYS A 77 1.28 13.83 -18.95
N LEU A 78 1.67 13.10 -17.91
CA LEU A 78 1.30 11.70 -17.74
C LEU A 78 -0.22 11.64 -17.49
N GLU A 79 -0.99 11.47 -18.55
CA GLU A 79 -2.45 11.29 -18.44
C GLU A 79 -2.79 9.90 -17.89
N ASN A 80 -1.92 8.90 -18.05
CA ASN A 80 -2.24 7.50 -17.70
C ASN A 80 -1.19 6.85 -16.80
N GLY A 81 -1.58 6.64 -15.54
CA GLY A 81 -1.27 5.49 -14.68
C GLY A 81 0.14 4.91 -14.74
N ASN A 82 1.05 5.44 -13.91
CA ASN A 82 2.18 4.64 -13.46
C ASN A 82 1.64 3.56 -12.51
N ASP A 83 1.39 2.38 -13.05
CA ASP A 83 0.99 1.24 -12.25
C ASP A 83 2.18 0.69 -11.47
N LEU A 84 2.23 1.01 -10.17
CA LEU A 84 3.30 0.64 -9.24
C LEU A 84 2.81 -0.39 -8.19
N GLN A 85 1.81 -1.20 -8.55
CA GLN A 85 1.20 -2.21 -7.67
C GLN A 85 2.18 -3.24 -7.09
N HIS A 86 3.36 -3.42 -7.71
CA HIS A 86 4.40 -4.31 -7.18
C HIS A 86 5.18 -3.72 -5.99
N THR A 87 5.01 -2.42 -5.68
CA THR A 87 5.67 -1.74 -4.56
C THR A 87 4.70 -1.48 -3.42
N LEU A 88 5.12 -1.72 -2.18
CA LEU A 88 4.26 -1.53 -0.99
C LEU A 88 4.08 -0.06 -0.59
N LEU A 89 5.08 0.79 -0.87
CA LEU A 89 5.10 2.20 -0.48
C LEU A 89 5.07 3.16 -1.69
N GLY A 90 4.83 2.64 -2.89
CA GLY A 90 4.85 3.40 -4.14
C GLY A 90 6.27 3.67 -4.67
N GLY A 91 6.35 4.57 -5.66
CA GLY A 91 7.57 4.81 -6.43
C GLY A 91 8.63 5.69 -5.74
N HIS A 92 8.24 6.50 -4.75
CA HIS A 92 9.18 7.33 -3.99
C HIS A 92 8.60 7.72 -2.63
N VAL A 93 9.40 7.56 -1.57
CA VAL A 93 9.10 8.05 -0.22
C VAL A 93 10.19 9.04 0.20
N PRO A 94 9.85 10.26 0.66
CA PRO A 94 10.84 11.22 1.16
C PRO A 94 11.67 10.63 2.30
N ARG A 95 12.99 10.85 2.25
CA ARG A 95 13.94 10.28 3.23
C ARG A 95 13.57 10.62 4.68
N SER A 96 13.27 11.89 4.96
CA SER A 96 12.90 12.35 6.30
C SER A 96 11.61 11.70 6.80
N GLN A 97 10.68 11.39 5.91
CA GLN A 97 9.47 10.67 6.26
C GLN A 97 9.81 9.23 6.59
N LEU A 98 10.52 8.53 5.69
CA LEU A 98 10.89 7.12 5.86
C LEU A 98 11.68 6.87 7.15
N GLU A 99 12.61 7.76 7.50
CA GLU A 99 13.40 7.68 8.74
C GLU A 99 12.55 7.90 10.00
N ALA A 100 11.42 8.60 9.90
CA ALA A 100 10.51 8.89 11.01
C ALA A 100 9.33 7.91 11.13
N LEU A 101 9.18 6.96 10.19
CA LEU A 101 8.08 6.00 10.22
C LEU A 101 8.28 4.93 11.31
N SER A 102 7.17 4.53 11.90
CA SER A 102 7.09 3.44 12.87
C SER A 102 7.02 2.09 12.16
N SER A 103 8.03 1.24 12.35
CA SER A 103 8.05 -0.11 11.78
C SER A 103 6.92 -0.99 12.30
N THR A 104 6.55 -0.85 13.57
CA THR A 104 5.48 -1.65 14.20
C THR A 104 4.11 -1.34 13.62
N ASP A 105 3.84 -0.08 13.30
CA ASP A 105 2.53 0.32 12.77
C ASP A 105 2.38 -0.14 11.32
N PHE A 106 3.44 -0.04 10.52
CA PHE A 106 3.45 -0.57 9.17
C PHE A 106 3.38 -2.10 9.13
N ALA A 107 4.02 -2.80 10.08
CA ALA A 107 3.88 -4.26 10.17
C ALA A 107 2.41 -4.68 10.40
N ARG A 108 1.71 -4.01 11.34
CA ARG A 108 0.28 -4.27 11.55
C ARG A 108 -0.57 -3.88 10.35
N TYR A 109 -0.25 -2.77 9.70
CA TYR A 109 -0.95 -2.32 8.50
C TYR A 109 -0.80 -3.33 7.35
N PHE A 110 0.41 -3.80 7.08
CA PHE A 110 0.66 -4.78 6.01
C PHE A 110 0.05 -6.13 6.32
N GLN A 111 0.11 -6.58 7.58
CA GLN A 111 -0.60 -7.78 8.00
C GLN A 111 -2.10 -7.65 7.71
N LYS A 112 -2.70 -6.50 8.06
CA LYS A 112 -4.12 -6.25 7.81
C LYS A 112 -4.46 -6.23 6.32
N LEU A 113 -3.64 -5.57 5.51
CA LEU A 113 -3.90 -5.33 4.10
C LEU A 113 -3.61 -6.55 3.23
N ILE A 114 -2.51 -7.27 3.46
CA ILE A 114 -2.08 -8.38 2.61
C ILE A 114 -2.76 -9.68 3.03
N ASP A 115 -2.79 -9.98 4.33
CA ASP A 115 -3.22 -11.30 4.81
C ASP A 115 -4.71 -11.32 5.24
N PHE A 116 -5.20 -10.21 5.79
CA PHE A 116 -6.52 -10.19 6.43
C PHE A 116 -7.65 -9.61 5.59
N GLU A 117 -7.41 -9.01 4.42
CA GLU A 117 -8.49 -8.41 3.62
C GLU A 117 -9.54 -9.45 3.20
N LYS A 118 -9.09 -10.49 2.48
CA LYS A 118 -9.95 -11.61 2.05
C LYS A 118 -10.53 -12.39 3.23
N THR A 119 -9.73 -12.57 4.26
CA THR A 119 -10.12 -13.28 5.49
C THR A 119 -11.26 -12.55 6.22
N THR A 120 -11.16 -11.23 6.31
CA THR A 120 -12.20 -10.38 6.92
C THR A 120 -13.46 -10.35 6.07
N GLU A 121 -13.34 -10.30 4.74
CA GLU A 121 -14.48 -10.39 3.82
C GLU A 121 -15.22 -11.73 3.99
N ALA A 122 -14.49 -12.86 3.99
CA ALA A 122 -15.07 -14.19 4.22
C ALA A 122 -15.77 -14.29 5.59
N PHE A 123 -15.14 -13.78 6.65
CA PHE A 123 -15.73 -13.75 7.99
C PHE A 123 -17.04 -12.95 8.04
N ASN A 124 -17.04 -11.75 7.46
CA ASN A 124 -18.22 -10.89 7.44
C ASN A 124 -19.39 -11.54 6.67
N VAL A 125 -19.08 -12.25 5.58
CA VAL A 125 -20.11 -12.90 4.76
C VAL A 125 -20.74 -14.10 5.46
N PHE A 126 -19.99 -14.90 6.22
CA PHE A 126 -20.51 -16.18 6.75
C PHE A 126 -20.74 -16.21 8.26
N VAL A 127 -19.90 -15.54 9.06
CA VAL A 127 -20.00 -15.61 10.53
C VAL A 127 -20.88 -14.49 11.05
N ASN A 128 -20.73 -13.26 10.53
CA ASN A 128 -21.63 -12.17 10.92
C ASN A 128 -23.05 -12.40 10.39
N SER A 129 -23.19 -12.92 9.17
CA SER A 129 -24.51 -13.23 8.62
C SER A 129 -25.24 -14.32 9.42
N THR A 130 -24.55 -15.40 9.83
CA THR A 130 -25.12 -16.43 10.69
C THR A 130 -25.46 -15.91 12.09
N ALA A 131 -24.64 -15.03 12.67
CA ALA A 131 -24.94 -14.38 13.95
C ALA A 131 -26.21 -13.50 13.88
N THR A 132 -26.35 -12.66 12.85
CA THR A 132 -27.59 -11.88 12.65
C THR A 132 -28.80 -12.75 12.34
N ARG A 133 -28.61 -13.88 11.63
CA ARG A 133 -29.70 -14.80 11.33
C ARG A 133 -30.14 -15.59 12.55
N ALA A 134 -29.20 -15.98 13.42
CA ALA A 134 -29.49 -16.60 14.71
C ALA A 134 -30.20 -15.62 15.66
N ALA A 135 -29.78 -14.35 15.70
CA ALA A 135 -30.46 -13.31 16.49
C ALA A 135 -31.90 -13.04 16.02
N ASN A 136 -32.15 -13.10 14.70
CA ASN A 136 -33.49 -12.91 14.15
C ASN A 136 -34.40 -14.15 14.27
N VAL A 137 -33.84 -15.36 14.40
CA VAL A 137 -34.62 -16.59 14.67
C VAL A 137 -34.88 -16.77 16.18
N ALA A 138 -34.02 -16.21 17.04
CA ALA A 138 -34.21 -16.18 18.49
C ALA A 138 -35.09 -15.01 18.98
N ALA A 139 -35.82 -14.33 18.10
CA ALA A 139 -36.88 -13.39 18.48
C ALA A 139 -38.15 -14.16 18.89
N THR A 140 -38.08 -14.86 20.02
CA THR A 140 -39.27 -15.36 20.72
C THR A 140 -39.86 -14.17 21.50
N PRO A 141 -41.17 -13.89 21.42
CA PRO A 141 -41.77 -12.72 22.07
C PRO A 141 -41.81 -12.92 23.59
N THR A 142 -40.90 -12.29 24.33
CA THR A 142 -41.05 -12.12 25.78
C THR A 142 -42.12 -11.06 26.07
N PRO A 143 -43.10 -11.33 26.96
CA PRO A 143 -44.14 -10.37 27.33
C PRO A 143 -43.56 -9.22 28.19
N PRO A 144 -44.20 -8.04 28.22
CA PRO A 144 -43.69 -6.89 28.94
C PRO A 144 -43.92 -7.06 30.44
N SER A 145 -42.88 -6.84 31.25
CA SER A 145 -43.04 -6.58 32.67
C SER A 145 -42.66 -5.13 32.96
N SER A 146 -43.69 -4.32 33.18
CA SER A 146 -43.63 -2.96 33.69
C SER A 146 -42.94 -2.92 35.06
N ALA A 147 -42.00 -2.00 35.24
CA ALA A 147 -42.05 -0.91 36.23
C ALA A 147 -40.64 -0.36 36.54
N LEU A 148 -40.43 0.88 36.09
CA LEU A 148 -39.53 1.91 36.64
C LEU A 148 -39.91 2.20 38.12
N PRO A 149 -39.08 2.89 38.96
CA PRO A 149 -38.43 4.14 38.58
C PRO A 149 -37.08 4.56 39.23
N SER A 150 -36.54 5.60 38.59
CA SER A 150 -35.84 6.78 39.16
C SER A 150 -34.41 6.70 39.70
N GLY A 151 -33.54 7.49 39.07
CA GLY A 151 -32.30 8.04 39.62
C GLY A 151 -31.66 9.04 38.65
N GLN A 152 -31.87 10.33 38.90
CA GLN A 152 -31.39 11.52 38.16
C GLN A 152 -29.85 11.56 37.98
N ALA A 153 -29.35 11.97 36.81
CA ALA A 153 -28.96 13.34 36.40
C ALA A 153 -27.83 13.99 37.23
N GLY A 154 -26.72 14.31 36.55
CA GLY A 154 -25.61 15.10 37.08
C GLY A 154 -24.64 15.49 35.96
N ALA A 155 -24.85 16.68 35.40
CA ALA A 155 -23.94 17.36 34.48
C ALA A 155 -22.61 17.70 35.16
N LEU A 156 -21.53 17.87 34.37
CA LEU A 156 -20.57 18.96 34.55
C LEU A 156 -19.80 19.18 33.24
N ALA A 157 -19.83 20.43 32.82
CA ALA A 157 -19.12 21.01 31.69
C ALA A 157 -17.94 21.87 32.19
N GLY A 158 -17.01 22.16 31.29
CA GLY A 158 -15.98 23.21 31.40
C GLY A 158 -14.60 22.69 31.80
N ASN A 159 -13.48 23.26 31.36
CA ASN A 159 -13.18 24.32 30.40
C ASN A 159 -11.65 24.33 30.19
N ASP A 160 -11.21 24.86 29.05
CA ASP A 160 -10.01 25.69 28.77
C ASP A 160 -8.64 25.37 29.42
N ASP A 161 -7.58 25.25 28.60
CA ASP A 161 -6.76 26.41 28.16
C ASP A 161 -5.33 26.04 27.72
N ALA A 162 -4.84 26.91 26.82
CA ALA A 162 -3.54 27.15 26.20
C ALA A 162 -2.23 26.68 26.86
N GLY A 163 -1.21 26.48 26.00
CA GLY A 163 0.20 26.47 26.41
C GLY A 163 1.20 26.36 25.25
N LEU A 164 1.64 27.52 24.75
CA LEU A 164 2.60 27.74 23.65
C LEU A 164 4.08 27.46 24.00
N ALA A 165 4.85 27.24 22.92
CA ALA A 165 6.30 27.53 22.77
C ALA A 165 7.30 26.59 23.50
N ALA A 166 8.53 26.34 23.05
CA ALA A 166 9.39 26.95 22.04
C ALA A 166 10.48 25.95 21.60
N LYS A 167 11.00 26.14 20.39
CA LYS A 167 12.31 25.65 19.93
C LYS A 167 13.44 26.29 20.74
N PRO A 168 14.62 25.66 20.76
CA PRO A 168 15.87 26.40 20.57
C PRO A 168 16.60 25.97 19.30
N LYS A 169 17.23 26.97 18.69
CA LYS A 169 18.04 26.95 17.47
C LYS A 169 19.52 27.02 17.88
N LEU A 170 20.37 26.59 16.94
CA LEU A 170 21.77 26.98 16.70
C LEU A 170 22.83 26.06 17.33
N THR A 171 23.68 25.42 16.51
CA THR A 171 24.91 26.02 15.99
C THR A 171 25.46 25.30 14.76
N THR A 172 25.87 26.12 13.80
CA THR A 172 26.68 25.88 12.61
C THR A 172 27.99 25.13 12.90
N SER A 173 28.24 24.01 12.24
CA SER A 173 29.38 23.78 11.32
C SER A 173 29.43 22.32 10.88
N GLY A 174 29.62 22.08 9.59
CA GLY A 174 29.75 20.72 9.05
C GLY A 174 29.03 20.56 7.72
N ASN A 175 29.34 21.43 6.75
CA ASN A 175 28.89 21.23 5.37
C ASN A 175 29.53 19.95 4.83
N ASP A 176 28.78 18.85 4.90
CA ASP A 176 29.06 17.59 4.22
C ASP A 176 28.72 17.71 2.72
N SER A 177 29.26 18.77 2.09
CA SER A 177 29.10 18.99 0.66
C SER A 177 29.94 17.94 -0.05
N VAL A 178 29.28 16.99 -0.71
CA VAL A 178 29.92 16.02 -1.62
C VAL A 178 30.80 16.79 -2.61
N LYS A 179 32.13 16.80 -2.36
CA LYS A 179 33.08 17.53 -3.19
C LYS A 179 33.23 16.79 -4.51
N LYS A 180 32.62 17.31 -5.57
CA LYS A 180 32.74 16.75 -6.93
C LYS A 180 34.20 16.89 -7.42
N VAL A 181 34.87 15.76 -7.58
CA VAL A 181 36.24 15.64 -8.10
C VAL A 181 36.19 15.05 -9.50
N ILE A 182 37.04 15.55 -10.41
CA ILE A 182 37.23 15.01 -11.75
C ILE A 182 38.60 14.34 -11.83
N LEU A 183 38.68 13.20 -12.50
CA LEU A 183 39.91 12.42 -12.68
C LEU A 183 40.36 12.50 -14.14
N CYS A 184 41.65 12.71 -14.38
CA CYS A 184 42.21 12.51 -15.71
C CYS A 184 42.20 11.01 -16.07
N LYS A 185 41.66 10.65 -17.24
CA LYS A 185 41.56 9.24 -17.67
C LYS A 185 42.94 8.59 -17.91
N LYS A 186 43.95 9.36 -18.34
CA LYS A 186 45.29 8.84 -18.65
C LYS A 186 46.13 8.61 -17.39
N CYS A 187 46.23 9.60 -16.50
CA CYS A 187 47.14 9.58 -15.35
C CYS A 187 46.45 9.52 -13.98
N LYS A 188 45.11 9.51 -13.92
CA LYS A 188 44.31 9.50 -12.69
C LYS A 188 44.53 10.70 -11.75
N ALA A 189 45.13 11.79 -12.24
CA ALA A 189 45.26 13.04 -11.48
C ALA A 189 43.88 13.62 -11.10
N ARG A 190 43.75 14.11 -9.86
CA ARG A 190 42.50 14.61 -9.27
C ARG A 190 42.40 16.13 -9.38
N PHE A 191 41.25 16.63 -9.85
CA PHE A 191 40.95 18.05 -9.94
C PHE A 191 39.66 18.35 -9.17
N SER A 192 39.76 19.22 -8.16
CA SER A 192 38.65 19.63 -7.31
C SER A 192 38.41 21.14 -7.38
N GLY A 193 37.24 21.58 -6.89
CA GLY A 193 36.88 22.99 -6.81
C GLY A 193 36.21 23.59 -8.06
N PRO A 194 35.93 24.90 -8.06
CA PRO A 194 35.18 25.57 -9.12
C PRO A 194 35.87 25.55 -10.49
N ARG A 195 37.21 25.58 -10.50
CA ARG A 195 38.06 25.59 -11.72
C ARG A 195 38.58 24.21 -12.15
N ARG A 196 37.94 23.13 -11.67
CA ARG A 196 38.36 21.74 -11.96
C ARG A 196 38.45 21.41 -13.45
N PHE A 197 37.52 21.88 -14.28
CA PHE A 197 37.54 21.64 -15.73
C PHE A 197 38.64 22.41 -16.46
N THR A 198 38.89 23.66 -16.09
CA THR A 198 39.97 24.46 -16.68
C THR A 198 41.35 23.92 -16.32
N ASN A 199 41.51 23.42 -15.10
CA ASN A 199 42.76 22.80 -14.64
C ASN A 199 43.00 21.46 -15.35
N MET A 200 41.95 20.67 -15.57
CA MET A 200 42.01 19.45 -16.37
C MET A 200 42.40 19.74 -17.84
N ASN A 201 41.85 20.79 -18.47
CA ASN A 201 42.18 21.12 -19.87
C ASN A 201 43.63 21.61 -20.07
N LYS A 202 44.23 22.21 -19.02
CA LYS A 202 45.65 22.60 -19.04
C LYS A 202 46.59 21.47 -18.66
N HIS A 203 46.05 20.32 -18.22
CA HIS A 203 46.85 19.20 -17.77
C HIS A 203 47.57 18.52 -18.94
N MET A 204 48.85 18.18 -18.75
CA MET A 204 49.76 17.74 -19.82
C MET A 204 49.26 16.51 -20.59
N CYS A 205 48.50 15.61 -19.95
CA CYS A 205 47.94 14.42 -20.61
C CYS A 205 46.89 14.74 -21.70
N MET A 206 46.40 15.98 -21.79
CA MET A 206 45.48 16.43 -22.84
C MET A 206 46.19 17.11 -24.04
N ARG A 207 47.51 17.31 -23.98
CA ARG A 207 48.31 17.98 -25.04
C ARG A 207 49.10 17.02 -25.95
N SER A 208 48.86 15.71 -25.83
CA SER A 208 49.46 14.65 -26.65
C SER A 208 48.43 14.06 -27.60
#